data_AF-A0A1C6RXB1-F1
#
_entry.id   AF-A0A1C6RXB1-F1
#
_cell.length_a   1.000
_cell.length_b   1.000
_cell.length_c   1.000
_cell.angle_alpha   90.00
_cell.angle_beta   90.00
_cell.angle_gamma   90.00
#
_symmetry.space_group_name_H-M   'P 1'
#
loop_
_entity.id
_entity.type
_entity.pdbx_description
1 polymer ?
#
loop_
_entity_poly.entity_id
_entity_poly.type
_entity_poly.pdbx_seq_one_letter_code
_entity_poly.pdbx_strand_id
1 'polypeptide(L)'
;MDDLVTWLRAQLDEDERELWSAGARGERWPHPGFKWLIADINAKRLLLTQFELRGNSVRGMVQPATGGVWDDLLRVLALPYANRPGYRPEWRP
;
A
#
# COMPACT_ATOMS: atom_id res chain seq x y z
N MET A 1 -0.11 0.54 14.14
CA MET A 1 0.58 0.45 12.83
C MET A 1 -0.07 -0.60 11.95
N ASP A 2 -0.51 -1.72 12.53
CA ASP A 2 -1.33 -2.73 11.85
C ASP A 2 -2.59 -2.16 11.18
N ASP A 3 -3.30 -1.24 11.85
CA ASP A 3 -4.46 -0.55 11.26
C ASP A 3 -4.14 0.17 9.93
N LEU A 4 -2.97 0.81 9.84
CA LEU A 4 -2.52 1.49 8.62
C LEU A 4 -2.19 0.46 7.52
N VAL A 5 -1.56 -0.65 7.87
CA VAL A 5 -1.25 -1.74 6.93
C VAL A 5 -2.54 -2.37 6.39
N THR A 6 -3.49 -2.68 7.26
CA THR A 6 -4.80 -3.23 6.87
C THR A 6 -5.56 -2.27 5.97
N TRP A 7 -5.59 -0.98 6.31
CA TRP A 7 -6.28 0.03 5.52
C TRP A 7 -5.61 0.25 4.15
N LEU A 8 -4.28 0.33 4.11
CA LEU A 8 -3.53 0.55 2.86
C LEU A 8 -3.68 -0.65 1.90
N ARG A 9 -3.77 -1.88 2.41
CA ARG A 9 -4.12 -3.05 1.59
C ARG A 9 -5.48 -2.90 0.93
N ALA A 10 -6.49 -2.49 1.70
CA ALA A 10 -7.83 -2.29 1.15
C ALA A 10 -7.86 -1.21 0.05
N GLN A 11 -7.06 -0.14 0.18
CA GLN A 11 -6.94 0.87 -0.88
C GLN A 11 -6.30 0.30 -2.16
N LEU A 12 -5.22 -0.48 -2.02
CA LEU A 12 -4.58 -1.13 -3.16
C LEU A 12 -5.50 -2.15 -3.86
N ASP A 13 -6.33 -2.86 -3.10
CA ASP A 13 -7.34 -3.78 -3.63
C ASP A 13 -8.46 -3.04 -4.38
N GLU A 14 -8.88 -1.88 -3.88
CA GLU A 14 -9.89 -1.05 -4.54
C GLU A 14 -9.34 -0.40 -5.81
N ASP A 15 -8.13 0.15 -5.79
CA ASP A 15 -7.49 0.70 -6.98
C ASP A 15 -7.35 -0.38 -8.07
N GLU A 16 -6.96 -1.60 -7.71
CA GLU A 16 -6.91 -2.73 -8.66
C GLU A 16 -8.32 -3.04 -9.23
N ARG A 17 -9.34 -3.04 -8.39
CA ARG A 17 -10.73 -3.29 -8.82
C ARG A 17 -11.25 -2.19 -9.75
N GLU A 18 -11.00 -0.93 -9.44
CA GLU A 18 -11.37 0.21 -10.30
C GLU A 18 -10.70 0.08 -11.67
N LEU A 19 -9.43 -0.33 -11.71
CA LEU A 19 -8.67 -0.59 -12.94
C LEU A 19 -9.28 -1.72 -13.79
N TRP A 20 -9.59 -2.86 -13.19
CA TRP A 20 -10.25 -3.97 -13.91
C TRP A 20 -11.65 -3.59 -14.39
N SER A 21 -12.41 -2.87 -13.57
CA SER A 21 -13.78 -2.46 -13.88
C SER A 21 -13.84 -1.50 -15.07
N ALA A 22 -12.94 -0.54 -15.15
CA ALA A 22 -12.86 0.35 -16.28
C ALA A 22 -12.34 -0.37 -17.56
N GLY A 23 -11.54 -1.44 -17.40
CA GLY A 23 -11.15 -2.38 -18.47
C GLY A 23 -12.35 -3.07 -19.08
N ALA A 24 -13.21 -3.61 -18.23
CA ALA A 24 -14.45 -4.29 -18.61
C ALA A 24 -15.49 -3.37 -19.26
N ARG A 25 -15.52 -2.07 -18.89
CA ARG A 25 -16.43 -1.07 -19.47
C ARG A 25 -16.02 -0.60 -20.87
N GLY A 26 -14.90 -1.10 -21.42
CA GLY A 26 -14.43 -0.74 -22.77
C GLY A 26 -14.00 0.72 -22.90
N GLU A 27 -13.72 1.40 -21.77
CA GLU A 27 -13.16 2.74 -21.78
C GLU A 27 -11.81 2.70 -22.52
N ARG A 28 -11.58 3.63 -23.45
CA ARG A 28 -10.35 3.63 -24.26
C ARG A 28 -9.17 4.04 -23.39
N TRP A 29 -8.42 3.04 -22.95
CA TRP A 29 -7.24 3.21 -22.11
C TRP A 29 -6.03 3.74 -22.89
N PRO A 30 -5.48 4.92 -22.57
CA PRO A 30 -4.54 5.55 -23.48
C PRO A 30 -3.08 5.05 -23.43
N HIS A 31 -2.60 4.29 -22.43
CA HIS A 31 -1.13 4.13 -22.28
C HIS A 31 -0.58 2.77 -21.79
N PRO A 32 0.65 2.41 -22.22
CA PRO A 32 1.47 1.31 -21.65
C PRO A 32 1.66 1.36 -20.13
N GLY A 33 1.39 2.51 -19.50
CA GLY A 33 1.41 2.72 -18.05
C GLY A 33 0.47 1.81 -17.26
N PHE A 34 -0.56 1.22 -17.87
CA PHE A 34 -1.51 0.32 -17.19
C PHE A 34 -0.84 -0.97 -16.66
N LYS A 35 0.00 -1.60 -17.49
CA LYS A 35 0.80 -2.75 -17.06
C LYS A 35 1.75 -2.38 -15.92
N TRP A 36 2.29 -1.15 -15.96
CA TRP A 36 3.18 -0.62 -14.93
C TRP A 36 2.45 -0.27 -13.64
N LEU A 37 1.19 0.18 -13.70
CA LEU A 37 0.40 0.48 -12.52
C LEU A 37 -0.03 -0.80 -11.78
N ILE A 38 -0.40 -1.86 -12.49
CA ILE A 38 -0.62 -3.18 -11.87
C ILE A 38 0.70 -3.73 -11.29
N ALA A 39 1.83 -3.55 -11.97
CA ALA A 39 3.14 -3.93 -11.44
C ALA A 39 3.50 -3.11 -10.18
N ASP A 40 3.18 -1.81 -10.15
CA ASP A 40 3.37 -0.93 -9.00
C ASP A 40 2.48 -1.33 -7.81
N ILE A 41 1.19 -1.60 -8.03
CA ILE A 41 0.27 -2.11 -7.00
C ILE A 41 0.80 -3.43 -6.43
N ASN A 42 1.26 -4.35 -7.28
CA ASN A 42 1.84 -5.61 -6.85
C ASN A 42 3.15 -5.42 -6.08
N ALA A 43 4.02 -4.48 -6.50
CA ALA A 43 5.23 -4.15 -5.77
C ALA A 43 4.91 -3.59 -4.37
N LYS A 44 3.91 -2.70 -4.26
CA LYS A 44 3.44 -2.16 -2.98
C LYS A 44 2.86 -3.25 -2.08
N ARG A 45 2.05 -4.19 -2.61
CA ARG A 45 1.57 -5.35 -1.84
C ARG A 45 2.70 -6.23 -1.34
N LEU A 46 3.72 -6.46 -2.17
CA LEU A 46 4.89 -7.23 -1.78
C LEU A 46 5.65 -6.55 -0.63
N LEU A 47 5.79 -5.22 -0.67
CA LEU A 47 6.36 -4.44 0.45
C LEU A 47 5.54 -4.61 1.74
N LEU A 48 4.21 -4.61 1.67
CA LEU A 48 3.35 -4.84 2.84
C LEU A 48 3.48 -6.27 3.38
N THR A 49 3.57 -7.27 2.52
CA THR A 49 3.84 -8.66 2.94
C THR A 49 5.21 -8.78 3.61
N GLN A 50 6.23 -8.11 3.07
CA GLN A 50 7.57 -8.09 3.69
C GLN A 50 7.56 -7.37 5.05
N PHE A 51 6.76 -6.31 5.22
CA PHE A 51 6.58 -5.65 6.51
C PHE A 51 6.04 -6.63 7.56
N GLU A 52 4.97 -7.36 7.25
CA GLU A 52 4.38 -8.33 8.18
C GLU A 52 5.33 -9.49 8.51
N LEU A 53 6.04 -10.01 7.49
CA LEU A 53 7.03 -11.07 7.69
C LEU A 53 8.20 -10.58 8.55
N ARG A 54 8.65 -9.33 8.36
CA ARG A 54 9.75 -8.74 9.12
C ARG A 54 9.30 -8.35 10.53
N GLY A 55 8.09 -7.82 10.71
CA GLY A 55 7.46 -7.57 12.00
C GLY A 55 7.29 -8.85 12.83
N ASN A 56 6.95 -9.97 12.18
CA ASN A 56 6.92 -11.29 12.81
C ASN A 56 8.31 -11.88 13.10
N SER A 57 9.31 -11.63 12.25
CA SER A 57 10.69 -12.10 12.45
C SER A 57 11.43 -11.32 13.56
N VAL A 58 11.13 -10.03 13.72
CA VAL A 58 11.72 -9.14 14.73
C VAL A 58 11.04 -9.27 16.10
N ARG A 59 9.85 -9.88 16.18
CA ARG A 59 9.15 -10.13 17.46
C ARG A 59 9.92 -11.07 18.41
N GLY A 60 10.92 -11.81 17.90
CA GLY A 60 11.85 -12.62 18.69
C GLY A 60 13.20 -11.96 19.01
N MET A 61 13.58 -10.89 18.31
CA MET A 61 14.82 -10.12 18.57
C MET A 61 14.56 -8.64 18.25
N VAL A 62 14.29 -7.86 19.29
CA VAL A 62 14.02 -6.42 19.19
C VAL A 62 15.27 -5.69 18.66
N GLN A 63 15.29 -5.37 17.37
CA GLN A 63 16.15 -4.31 16.83
C GLN A 63 15.31 -3.04 16.65
N PRO A 64 15.42 -2.05 17.55
CA PRO A 64 14.59 -0.84 17.55
C PRO A 64 14.86 0.09 16.35
N ALA A 65 16.02 -0.02 15.70
CA ALA A 65 16.41 0.90 14.62
C ALA A 65 15.69 0.64 13.27
N THR A 66 15.29 -0.61 13.01
CA THR A 66 14.73 -0.97 11.70
C THR A 66 13.23 -0.69 11.61
N GLY A 67 12.49 -0.75 12.74
CA GLY A 67 11.04 -0.53 12.77
C GLY A 67 10.62 0.87 12.31
N GLY A 68 11.33 1.92 12.75
CA GLY A 68 11.00 3.30 12.40
C GLY A 68 11.08 3.61 10.90
N VAL A 69 12.08 3.08 10.20
CA VAL A 69 12.24 3.28 8.75
C VAL A 69 11.07 2.68 7.96
N TRP A 70 10.58 1.51 8.40
CA TRP A 70 9.42 0.89 7.76
C TRP A 70 8.13 1.65 8.05
N ASP A 71 8.00 2.20 9.25
CA ASP A 71 6.82 2.97 9.62
C ASP A 71 6.71 4.26 8.81
N ASP A 72 7.84 4.96 8.62
CA ASP A 72 7.91 6.16 7.76
C ASP A 72 7.59 5.83 6.31
N LEU A 73 8.08 4.69 5.79
CA LEU A 73 7.77 4.24 4.44
C LEU A 73 6.27 4.00 4.25
N LEU A 74 5.61 3.37 5.23
CA LEU A 74 4.17 3.12 5.19
C LEU A 74 3.37 4.44 5.19
N ARG A 75 3.79 5.43 5.99
CA ARG A 75 3.16 6.75 6.01
C ARG A 75 3.32 7.48 4.68
N VAL A 76 4.50 7.43 4.08
CA VAL A 76 4.76 8.00 2.73
C VAL A 76 3.90 7.30 1.66
N LEU A 77 3.77 5.97 1.71
CA LEU A 77 2.91 5.22 0.80
C LEU A 77 1.42 5.55 0.96
N ALA A 78 1.00 5.98 2.15
CA ALA A 78 -0.38 6.36 2.43
C ALA A 78 -0.72 7.80 2.01
N LEU A 79 0.28 8.67 1.78
CA LEU A 79 0.07 10.07 1.41
C LEU A 79 -0.85 10.29 0.19
N PRO A 80 -0.73 9.52 -0.91
CA PRO A 80 -1.63 9.67 -2.07
C PRO A 80 -3.10 9.44 -1.72
N TYR A 81 -3.36 8.67 -0.65
CA TYR A 81 -4.69 8.30 -0.19
C TYR A 81 -5.21 9.20 0.94
N ALA A 82 -4.53 10.31 1.26
CA ALA A 82 -4.88 11.17 2.40
C ALA A 82 -6.30 11.79 2.33
N ASN A 83 -6.91 11.81 1.14
CA ASN A 83 -8.27 12.30 0.92
C ASN A 83 -9.32 11.18 0.83
N ARG A 84 -8.91 9.90 0.93
CA ARG A 84 -9.82 8.76 0.92
C ARG A 84 -10.47 8.59 2.30
N PRO A 85 -11.73 8.14 2.38
CA PRO A 85 -12.40 7.90 3.64
C PRO A 85 -11.67 6.85 4.49
N GLY A 86 -11.64 7.08 5.81
CA GLY A 86 -10.94 6.21 6.76
C GLY A 86 -9.44 6.50 6.91
N TYR A 87 -8.87 7.42 6.12
CA TYR A 87 -7.53 7.94 6.38
C TYR A 87 -7.50 8.71 7.72
N ARG A 88 -6.53 8.39 8.56
CA ARG A 88 -6.35 9.06 9.86
C ARG A 88 -5.19 10.07 9.82
N PRO A 89 -5.33 11.26 10.41
CA PRO A 89 -4.25 12.26 10.44
C PRO A 89 -2.95 11.77 11.08
N GLU A 90 -3.05 10.84 12.05
CA GLU A 90 -1.90 10.20 12.70
C GLU A 90 -1.02 9.35 11.77
N TRP A 91 -1.49 9.07 10.55
CA TRP A 91 -0.75 8.34 9.52
C TRP A 91 0.01 9.27 8.56
N ARG A 92 -0.04 10.59 8.79
CA ARG A 92 0.85 11.52 8.09
C ARG A 92 2.27 11.37 8.65
N PRO A 93 3.30 11.35 7.78
CA PRO A 93 4.69 11.37 8.21
C PRO A 93 4.99 12.63 9.01
#